data_AF-A0A958YTB2-F1
#
_entry.id   AF-A0A958YTB2-F1
#
_cell.length_a   1.000
_cell.length_b   1.000
_cell.length_c   1.000
_cell.angle_alpha   90.00
_cell.angle_beta   90.00
_cell.angle_gamma   90.00
#
_symmetry.space_group_name_H-M   'P 1'
#
loop_
_entity.id
_entity.type
_entity.pdbx_description
1 polymer ?
#
loop_
_entity_poly.entity_id
_entity_poly.type
_entity_poly.pdbx_seq_one_letter_code
_entity_poly.pdbx_strand_id
1 'polypeptide(L)' 'MIIKQKSGRVIRFNDNIFNANVTITPKDSTQITDPELIDNLDNGLYKIETNFANGVDEETVIYKTGD' A
#
# COMPACT_ATOMS: atom_id res chain seq x y z
N MET A 1 14.62 -4.40 18.89
CA MET A 1 14.14 -5.40 17.91
C MET A 1 13.71 -4.62 16.68
N ILE A 2 14.41 -4.78 15.54
CA ILE A 2 13.98 -4.14 14.28
C ILE A 2 13.04 -5.14 13.61
N ILE A 3 11.75 -4.80 13.51
CA ILE A 3 10.78 -5.62 12.79
C ILE A 3 11.01 -5.35 11.30
N LYS A 4 11.51 -6.35 10.55
CA LYS A 4 11.70 -6.20 9.11
C LYS A 4 10.37 -6.38 8.38
N GLN A 5 10.04 -5.42 7.53
CA GLN A 5 9.02 -5.58 6.51
C GLN A 5 9.47 -6.70 5.55
N LYS A 6 8.55 -7.56 5.11
CA LYS A 6 8.85 -8.73 4.28
C LYS A 6 8.33 -8.55 2.86
N SER A 7 7.12 -8.03 2.74
CA SER A 7 6.40 -7.79 1.49
C SER A 7 5.18 -6.93 1.77
N GLY A 8 4.47 -6.54 0.73
CA GLY A 8 3.17 -5.93 0.88
C GLY A 8 2.40 -5.91 -0.43
N ARG A 9 1.31 -5.14 -0.45
CA ARG A 9 0.56 -4.86 -1.67
C ARG A 9 -0.09 -3.48 -1.57
N VAL A 10 -0.15 -2.82 -2.72
CA VAL A 10 -0.91 -1.60 -2.92
C VAL A 10 -2.19 -1.96 -3.65
N ILE A 11 -3.32 -1.60 -3.06
CA ILE A 11 -4.67 -1.85 -3.59
C ILE A 11 -5.22 -0.49 -4.02
N ARG A 12 -5.41 -0.28 -5.32
CA ARG A 12 -6.07 0.92 -5.87
C ARG A 12 -7.56 0.63 -6.04
N PHE A 13 -8.42 1.50 -5.51
CA PHE A 13 -9.86 1.42 -5.75
C PHE A 13 -10.18 2.16 -7.05
N ASN A 14 -10.61 1.43 -8.07
CA ASN A 14 -10.69 1.93 -9.45
C ASN A 14 -11.73 3.05 -9.63
N ASP A 15 -12.71 3.13 -8.73
CA ASP A 15 -13.81 4.10 -8.71
C ASP A 15 -13.75 5.05 -7.51
N ASN A 16 -12.64 5.04 -6.74
CA ASN A 16 -12.47 5.79 -5.49
C ASN A 16 -13.50 5.46 -4.40
N ILE A 17 -14.16 4.30 -4.48
CA ILE A 17 -15.09 3.80 -3.47
C ILE A 17 -14.46 2.58 -2.81
N PHE A 18 -14.56 2.49 -1.49
CA PHE A 18 -14.04 1.34 -0.75
C PHE A 18 -14.91 0.09 -1.00
N ASN A 19 -14.60 -0.67 -2.05
CA ASN A 19 -15.35 -1.84 -2.51
C ASN A 19 -14.40 -2.90 -3.13
N ALA A 20 -14.96 -3.90 -3.82
CA ALA A 20 -14.18 -4.96 -4.46
C ALA A 20 -13.64 -4.62 -5.87
N ASN A 21 -13.98 -3.45 -6.42
CA ASN A 21 -13.50 -2.98 -7.73
C ASN A 21 -12.10 -2.37 -7.59
N VAL A 22 -11.12 -3.26 -7.44
CA VAL A 22 -9.75 -2.88 -7.11
C VAL A 22 -8.72 -3.43 -8.08
N THR A 23 -7.60 -2.73 -8.19
CA THR A 23 -6.37 -3.24 -8.79
C THR A 23 -5.36 -3.51 -7.67
N ILE A 24 -4.89 -4.75 -7.56
CA ILE A 24 -3.93 -5.18 -6.53
C ILE A 24 -2.55 -5.31 -7.16
N THR A 25 -1.58 -4.56 -6.62
CA THR A 25 -0.18 -4.60 -7.02
C THR A 25 0.67 -5.15 -5.88
N PRO A 26 1.16 -6.39 -5.97
CA PRO A 26 2.13 -6.94 -5.02
C PRO A 26 3.43 -6.12 -5.01
N LYS A 27 4.03 -5.96 -3.84
CA LYS A 27 5.30 -5.26 -3.63
C LYS A 27 6.23 -6.11 -2.77
N ASP A 28 7.51 -6.14 -3.12
CA ASP A 28 8.51 -6.76 -2.26
C ASP A 28 8.89 -5.84 -1.08
N SER A 29 9.74 -6.33 -0.18
CA SER A 29 10.19 -5.57 0.99
C SER A 29 10.84 -4.23 0.64
N THR A 30 11.54 -4.12 -0.48
CA THR A 30 12.24 -2.88 -0.86
C THR A 30 11.25 -1.84 -1.38
N GLN A 31 10.27 -2.29 -2.17
CA GLN A 31 9.28 -1.42 -2.77
C GLN A 31 8.20 -0.97 -1.78
N ILE A 32 7.84 -1.80 -0.80
CA ILE A 32 6.83 -1.43 0.21
C ILE A 32 7.39 -0.47 1.27
N THR A 33 8.72 -0.50 1.50
CA THR A 33 9.42 0.43 2.39
C THR A 33 9.88 1.70 1.70
N ASP A 34 9.64 1.84 0.40
CA ASP A 34 10.11 2.98 -0.37
C ASP A 34 9.51 4.27 0.21
N PRO A 35 10.34 5.23 0.68
CA PRO A 35 9.84 6.49 1.23
C PRO A 35 9.04 7.29 0.19
N GLU A 36 9.30 7.11 -1.10
CA GLU A 36 8.59 7.76 -2.19
C GLU A 36 7.37 6.96 -2.66
N LEU A 37 7.01 5.84 -2.00
CA LEU A 37 5.92 4.97 -2.43
C LEU A 37 4.62 5.74 -2.63
N ILE A 38 4.23 6.55 -1.64
CA ILE A 38 2.99 7.33 -1.64
C ILE A 38 3.09 8.48 -2.65
N ASP A 39 4.25 9.12 -2.73
CA ASP A 39 4.52 10.24 -3.63
C ASP A 39 4.43 9.82 -5.09
N ASN A 40 4.84 8.60 -5.41
CA ASN A 40 4.77 8.00 -6.73
C ASN A 40 3.38 7.41 -7.10
N LEU A 41 2.39 7.43 -6.20
CA LEU A 41 1.02 7.04 -6.54
C LEU A 41 0.32 8.17 -7.30
N ASP A 42 -0.43 7.82 -8.35
CA ASP A 42 -1.40 8.73 -8.95
C ASP A 42 -2.48 9.12 -7.94
N ASN A 43 -3.21 10.20 -8.23
CA ASN A 43 -4.44 10.54 -7.51
C ASN A 43 -5.45 9.38 -7.45
N GLY A 44 -6.06 9.19 -6.28
CA GLY A 44 -7.07 8.18 -6.05
C GLY A 44 -7.10 7.64 -4.61
N LEU A 45 -8.01 6.69 -4.38
CA LEU A 45 -8.12 5.96 -3.13
C LEU A 45 -7.27 4.67 -3.18
N TYR A 46 -6.46 4.46 -2.15
CA TYR A 46 -5.60 3.30 -2.00
C TYR A 46 -5.71 2.69 -0.60
N LYS A 47 -5.47 1.38 -0.54
CA LYS A 47 -5.15 0.65 0.68
C LYS A 47 -3.77 0.02 0.52
N ILE A 48 -2.86 0.29 1.43
CA ILE A 48 -1.53 -0.32 1.49
C ILE A 48 -1.53 -1.34 2.61
N GLU A 49 -1.17 -2.58 2.28
CA GLU A 49 -1.03 -3.66 3.26
C GLU A 49 0.44 -4.09 3.33
N THR A 50 1.02 -4.00 4.52
CA THR A 50 2.43 -4.34 4.78
C THR A 50 2.49 -5.57 5.67
N ASN A 51 3.19 -6.60 5.22
CA ASN A 51 3.38 -7.85 5.93
C ASN A 51 4.76 -7.83 6.59
N PHE A 52 4.81 -8.00 7.91
CA PHE A 52 6.06 -8.02 8.67
C PHE A 52 6.54 -9.45 8.92
N ALA A 53 7.85 -9.60 9.09
CA ALA A 53 8.48 -10.91 9.29
C ALA A 53 8.05 -11.62 10.60
N ASN A 54 7.46 -10.89 11.55
CA ASN A 54 6.90 -11.41 12.80
C ASN A 54 5.43 -11.87 12.65
N GLY A 55 4.85 -11.81 11.44
CA GLY A 55 3.46 -12.17 11.19
C GLY A 55 2.45 -11.09 11.57
N VAL A 56 2.89 -9.87 11.87
CA VAL A 56 2.01 -8.71 11.97
C VAL A 56 1.73 -8.19 10.57
N ASP A 57 0.49 -7.83 10.31
CA ASP A 57 0.09 -7.09 9.11
C ASP A 57 -0.36 -5.68 9.53
N GLU A 58 0.05 -4.68 8.76
CA GLU A 58 -0.37 -3.28 8.90
C GLU A 58 -1.17 -2.87 7.67
N GLU A 59 -2.26 -2.14 7.90
CA GLU A 59 -3.10 -1.62 6.83
C GLU A 59 -3.19 -0.09 6.95
N THR A 60 -2.89 0.61 5.86
CA THR A 60 -3.01 2.07 5.76
C THR A 60 -3.93 2.42 4.60
N VAL A 61 -4.94 3.26 4.83
CA VAL A 61 -5.81 3.79 3.78
C VAL A 61 -5.37 5.22 3.46
N ILE A 62 -5.21 5.50 2.16
CA ILE A 62 -4.73 6.79 1.66
C ILE A 62 -5.70 7.27 0.60
N TYR A 63 -6.15 8.52 0.75
CA TYR A 63 -6.85 9.23 -0.30
C TYR A 63 -5.95 10.34 -0.83
N LYS A 64 -5.34 10.10 -1.99
CA LYS A 64 -4.39 11.04 -2.61
C LYS A 64 -5.14 11.97 -3.55
N THR A 65 -5.04 13.26 -3.27
CA THR A 65 -5.69 14.33 -4.02
C THR A 65 -4.69 15.43 -4.38
N GLY A 66 -4.57 15.75 -5.67
CA GLY A 66 -3.72 16.84 -6.18
C GLY A 66 -2.26 16.44 -6.35
N ASP A 67 -1.61 17.09 -7.33
CA ASP A 67 -0.15 17.04 -7.55
C ASP A 67 0.59 17.95 -6.56
#